data_AF-A0A7C1D4R3-F1
#
_entry.id   AF-A0A7C1D4R3-F1
#
_cell.length_a   1.000
_cell.length_b   1.000
_cell.length_c   1.000
_cell.angle_alpha   90.00
_cell.angle_beta   90.00
_cell.angle_gamma   90.00
#
_symmetry.space_group_name_H-M   'P 1'
#
loop_
_entity.id
_entity.type
_entity.pdbx_description
1 polymer ?
#
loop_
_entity_poly.entity_id
_entity_poly.type
_entity_poly.pdbx_seq_one_letter_code
_entity_poly.pdbx_strand_id
1 'polypeptide(L)'
;MNNQIKLHNYVHLAILSTSLLLIVKFITTALHELGHCLGGWLVGLKPVGIYVAVLGGGKVYIPGTRSFWQGLIMTSSGPAVDIILGLIVLLIIFPRAKKWGFKLFWLFYGTIAILMFWGYMVIGGFLGSGDFANLARMMAVSRYLFGIIGLIGLIGFAYLISRYAFKTFDPYFPLHSAWNKFLVFFLFVGLPMIVYVVGGYLIYPGGSINELLLVSFLAIIISGLLSIFRFQPGTSFQRLPEWPTFAGIFILTVVIFVWLMVFGLTEEHARGLLWRTPEETSVSACNISISIEKDFNARIDFLMRPTTRYLFWEKMKHQPPNWQIYTSFIETNLPILLGISDYKIIEKVDDVISPFYLRENDKGARRITLDISLDTVVQKIDENTYAFEITDFWCVKGGYLEKLQVNLNEGIRFSDYEFIPMHAKNPDRYDEHEIIWENRDSNAPKIVRLIIINEG
;
A
#
# COMPACT_ATOMS: atom_id res chain seq x y z
N MET A 1 50.77 3.30 12.64
CA MET A 1 49.91 4.48 12.37
C MET A 1 49.29 4.52 10.97
N ASN A 2 49.99 4.13 9.89
CA ASN A 2 49.45 4.26 8.53
C ASN A 2 48.20 3.39 8.22
N ASN A 3 48.05 2.23 8.88
CA ASN A 3 46.89 1.34 8.68
C ASN A 3 45.61 1.82 9.38
N GLN A 4 45.73 2.53 10.51
CA GLN A 4 44.56 3.05 11.26
C GLN A 4 43.89 4.21 10.50
N ILE A 5 44.68 5.13 9.93
CA ILE A 5 44.17 6.24 9.11
C ILE A 5 43.46 5.71 7.85
N LYS A 6 44.00 4.66 7.23
CA LYS A 6 43.39 4.00 6.07
C LYS A 6 42.05 3.37 6.42
N LEU A 7 41.99 2.57 7.50
CA LEU A 7 40.75 1.93 7.95
C LEU A 7 39.67 2.97 8.25
N HIS A 8 40.03 4.05 8.95
CA HIS A 8 39.13 5.16 9.26
C HIS A 8 38.51 5.77 7.99
N ASN A 9 39.32 6.09 6.98
CA ASN A 9 38.81 6.66 5.72
C ASN A 9 37.84 5.73 4.98
N TYR A 10 38.10 4.41 4.97
CA TYR A 10 37.19 3.44 4.34
C TYR A 10 35.85 3.34 5.08
N VAL A 11 35.88 3.33 6.41
CA VAL A 11 34.65 3.33 7.22
C VAL A 11 33.83 4.60 6.97
N HIS A 12 34.48 5.78 6.94
CA HIS A 12 33.81 7.04 6.62
C HIS A 12 33.19 7.03 5.21
N LEU A 13 33.92 6.52 4.22
CA LEU A 13 33.43 6.38 2.85
C LEU A 13 32.23 5.43 2.79
N ALA A 14 32.28 4.29 3.48
CA ALA A 14 31.19 3.33 3.54
C ALA A 14 29.93 3.97 4.17
N ILE A 15 30.07 4.58 5.34
CA ILE A 15 28.94 5.24 6.02
C ILE A 15 28.34 6.35 5.16
N LEU A 16 29.17 7.21 4.58
CA LEU A 16 28.71 8.28 3.70
C LEU A 16 28.01 7.70 2.46
N SER A 17 28.60 6.69 1.82
CA SER A 17 28.04 6.09 0.60
C SER A 17 26.70 5.45 0.88
N THR A 18 26.58 4.67 1.96
CA THR A 18 25.32 4.07 2.39
C THR A 18 24.28 5.13 2.73
N SER A 19 24.67 6.19 3.44
CA SER A 19 23.75 7.29 3.78
C SER A 19 23.22 7.99 2.53
N LEU A 20 24.11 8.33 1.59
CA LEU A 20 23.73 8.95 0.32
C LEU A 20 22.87 8.02 -0.52
N LEU A 21 23.18 6.73 -0.57
CA LEU A 21 22.40 5.72 -1.30
C LEU A 21 20.96 5.66 -0.77
N LEU A 22 20.77 5.66 0.55
CA LEU A 22 19.45 5.64 1.19
C LEU A 22 18.67 6.92 0.89
N ILE A 23 19.31 8.09 1.04
CA ILE A 23 18.69 9.39 0.71
C ILE A 23 18.25 9.42 -0.75
N VAL A 24 19.15 9.03 -1.66
CA VAL A 24 18.87 9.02 -3.09
C VAL A 24 17.72 8.07 -3.41
N LYS A 25 17.76 6.84 -2.89
CA LYS A 25 16.70 5.83 -3.11
C LYS A 25 15.34 6.41 -2.72
N PHE A 26 15.27 7.03 -1.56
CA PHE A 26 14.06 7.69 -1.10
C PHE A 26 13.58 8.79 -2.07
N ILE A 27 14.46 9.72 -2.46
CA ILE A 27 14.10 10.82 -3.36
C ILE A 27 13.62 10.25 -4.70
N THR A 28 14.31 9.25 -5.26
CA THR A 28 13.92 8.60 -6.50
C THR A 28 12.53 7.95 -6.38
N THR A 29 12.27 7.16 -5.34
CA THR A 29 10.94 6.55 -5.15
C THR A 29 9.84 7.60 -4.94
N ALA A 30 10.10 8.67 -4.21
CA ALA A 30 9.12 9.74 -4.04
C ALA A 30 8.80 10.45 -5.36
N LEU A 31 9.81 10.71 -6.19
CA LEU A 31 9.62 11.30 -7.51
C LEU A 31 8.94 10.34 -8.49
N HIS A 32 9.20 9.04 -8.38
CA HIS A 32 8.50 7.99 -9.12
C HIS A 32 6.99 8.02 -8.83
N GLU A 33 6.60 7.97 -7.55
CA GLU A 33 5.19 8.06 -7.15
C GLU A 33 4.57 9.42 -7.51
N LEU A 34 5.34 10.50 -7.43
CA LEU A 34 4.90 11.79 -7.92
C LEU A 34 4.67 11.76 -9.43
N GLY A 35 5.48 11.02 -10.20
CA GLY A 35 5.30 10.80 -11.63
C GLY A 35 3.97 10.15 -11.95
N HIS A 36 3.58 9.10 -11.22
CA HIS A 36 2.24 8.52 -11.33
C HIS A 36 1.12 9.51 -11.00
N CYS A 37 1.30 10.37 -9.99
CA CYS A 37 0.33 11.42 -9.67
C CYS A 37 0.19 12.45 -10.79
N LEU A 38 1.31 12.96 -11.30
CA LEU A 38 1.35 13.90 -12.41
C LEU A 38 0.70 13.30 -13.66
N GLY A 39 1.05 12.05 -13.98
CA GLY A 39 0.44 11.29 -15.07
C GLY A 39 -1.07 11.16 -14.90
N GLY A 40 -1.53 10.88 -13.66
CA GLY A 40 -2.95 10.82 -13.33
C GLY A 40 -3.66 12.16 -13.49
N TRP A 41 -3.09 13.26 -12.99
CA TRP A 41 -3.66 14.60 -13.19
C TRP A 41 -3.76 14.98 -14.66
N LEU A 42 -2.74 14.66 -15.47
CA LEU A 42 -2.73 14.96 -16.90
C LEU A 42 -3.89 14.31 -17.67
N VAL A 43 -4.41 13.18 -17.18
CA VAL A 43 -5.54 12.45 -17.80
C VAL A 43 -6.86 12.61 -17.04
N GLY A 44 -6.95 13.66 -16.21
CA GLY A 44 -8.16 14.03 -15.47
C GLY A 44 -8.50 13.14 -14.28
N LEU A 45 -7.59 12.29 -13.83
CA LEU A 45 -7.76 11.57 -12.56
C LEU A 45 -7.56 12.54 -11.39
N LYS A 46 -8.11 12.17 -10.23
CA LYS A 46 -7.96 12.92 -8.98
C LYS A 46 -7.13 12.12 -7.96
N PRO A 47 -5.80 11.95 -8.14
CA PRO A 47 -4.93 11.42 -7.10
C PRO A 47 -5.18 12.11 -5.76
N VAL A 48 -5.30 11.34 -4.69
CA VAL A 48 -5.62 11.85 -3.34
C VAL A 48 -4.38 11.98 -2.47
N GLY A 49 -3.35 11.18 -2.76
CA GLY A 49 -2.06 11.27 -2.11
C GLY A 49 -1.11 10.18 -2.56
N ILE A 50 0.08 10.21 -1.97
CA ILE A 50 1.11 9.18 -2.12
C ILE A 50 1.50 8.63 -0.76
N TYR A 51 1.88 7.36 -0.77
CA TYR A 51 2.67 6.73 0.27
C TYR A 51 4.00 6.32 -0.35
N VAL A 52 5.09 6.58 0.34
CA VAL A 52 6.38 5.98 0.05
C VAL A 52 6.73 5.19 1.31
N ALA A 53 7.46 4.10 1.21
CA ALA A 53 8.03 3.47 2.40
C ALA A 53 9.44 3.99 2.63
N VAL A 54 9.87 4.07 3.90
CA VAL A 54 11.20 4.58 4.33
C VAL A 54 12.34 3.97 3.51
N LEU A 55 12.17 2.72 3.11
CA LEU A 55 13.22 1.91 2.52
C LEU A 55 12.81 1.40 1.15
N GLY A 56 11.96 2.12 0.43
CA GLY A 56 11.63 1.81 -0.97
C GLY A 56 10.30 1.12 -1.15
N GLY A 57 9.79 1.23 -2.38
CA GLY A 57 8.39 0.99 -2.68
C GLY A 57 7.55 2.23 -2.38
N GLY A 58 6.49 2.38 -3.14
CA GLY A 58 5.55 3.47 -3.00
C GLY A 58 4.22 3.09 -3.59
N LYS A 59 3.27 3.98 -3.38
CA LYS A 59 1.91 3.84 -3.87
C LYS A 59 1.27 5.19 -4.08
N VAL A 60 0.72 5.37 -5.27
CA VAL A 60 -0.27 6.41 -5.52
C VAL A 60 -1.66 5.91 -5.25
N TYR A 61 -2.44 6.77 -4.59
CA TYR A 61 -3.83 6.52 -4.31
C TYR A 61 -4.70 7.34 -5.25
N ILE A 62 -5.48 6.64 -6.07
CA ILE A 62 -6.44 7.23 -7.00
C ILE A 62 -7.79 6.53 -6.81
N PRO A 63 -8.85 7.25 -6.43
CA PRO A 63 -10.19 6.70 -6.29
C PRO A 63 -10.83 6.44 -7.66
N GLY A 64 -11.82 5.56 -7.68
CA GLY A 64 -12.65 5.28 -8.85
C GLY A 64 -12.05 4.35 -9.90
N THR A 65 -12.86 4.05 -10.91
CA THR A 65 -12.45 3.27 -12.09
C THR A 65 -11.69 4.15 -13.07
N ARG A 66 -10.85 3.54 -13.90
CA ARG A 66 -9.99 4.24 -14.86
C ARG A 66 -10.21 3.65 -16.23
N SER A 67 -10.31 4.51 -17.25
CA SER A 67 -10.26 4.06 -18.64
C SER A 67 -8.88 3.47 -18.96
N PHE A 68 -8.79 2.72 -20.06
CA PHE A 68 -7.53 2.16 -20.56
C PHE A 68 -6.42 3.22 -20.68
N TRP A 69 -6.70 4.34 -21.35
CA TRP A 69 -5.72 5.41 -21.56
C TRP A 69 -5.29 6.10 -20.27
N GLN A 70 -6.24 6.32 -19.35
CA GLN A 70 -5.93 6.88 -18.05
C GLN A 70 -4.99 5.98 -17.26
N GLY A 71 -5.26 4.67 -17.21
CA GLY A 71 -4.39 3.74 -16.53
C GLY A 71 -3.03 3.59 -17.23
N LEU A 72 -2.97 3.62 -18.56
CA LEU A 72 -1.73 3.48 -19.32
C LEU A 72 -0.77 4.66 -19.08
N ILE A 73 -1.29 5.89 -19.18
CA ILE A 73 -0.48 7.11 -18.97
C ILE A 73 -0.04 7.19 -17.51
N MET A 74 -0.96 6.97 -16.57
CA MET A 74 -0.65 7.00 -15.15
C MET A 74 0.42 5.97 -14.78
N THR A 75 0.27 4.71 -15.22
CA THR A 75 1.21 3.63 -14.89
C THR A 75 2.58 3.81 -15.56
N SER A 76 2.64 4.38 -16.77
CA SER A 76 3.92 4.65 -17.43
C SER A 76 4.66 5.88 -16.90
N SER A 77 3.95 6.81 -16.24
CA SER A 77 4.54 8.08 -15.81
C SER A 77 5.58 7.97 -14.69
N GLY A 78 5.43 7.06 -13.73
CA GLY A 78 6.45 6.81 -12.69
C GLY A 78 7.79 6.38 -13.29
N PRO A 79 7.83 5.26 -14.05
CA PRO A 79 9.03 4.83 -14.77
C PRO A 79 9.58 5.89 -15.74
N ALA A 80 8.72 6.66 -16.41
CA ALA A 80 9.15 7.74 -17.30
C ALA A 80 9.90 8.84 -16.53
N VAL A 81 9.43 9.22 -15.34
CA VAL A 81 10.12 10.19 -14.48
C VAL A 81 11.50 9.68 -14.06
N ASP A 82 11.62 8.41 -13.69
CA ASP A 82 12.91 7.81 -13.33
C ASP A 82 13.93 7.90 -14.45
N ILE A 83 13.56 7.46 -15.66
CA ILE A 83 14.51 7.46 -16.79
C ILE A 83 14.85 8.88 -17.24
N ILE A 84 13.87 9.80 -17.29
CA ILE A 84 14.10 11.20 -17.71
C ILE A 84 15.00 11.91 -16.70
N LEU A 85 14.69 11.86 -15.42
CA LEU A 85 15.49 12.52 -14.38
C LEU A 85 16.86 11.86 -14.23
N GLY A 86 16.92 10.53 -14.34
CA GLY A 86 18.18 9.79 -14.32
C GLY A 86 19.13 10.23 -15.44
N LEU A 87 18.62 10.35 -16.67
CA LEU A 87 19.39 10.82 -17.82
C LEU A 87 19.81 12.30 -17.68
N ILE A 88 18.90 13.18 -17.24
CA ILE A 88 19.24 14.59 -16.97
C ILE A 88 20.36 14.68 -15.93
N VAL A 89 20.24 13.96 -14.82
CA VAL A 89 21.25 14.00 -13.77
C VAL A 89 22.58 13.46 -14.28
N LEU A 90 22.59 12.33 -14.96
CA LEU A 90 23.83 11.67 -15.39
C LEU A 90 24.54 12.43 -16.52
N LEU A 91 23.79 13.01 -17.47
CA LEU A 91 24.36 13.67 -18.66
C LEU A 91 24.58 15.18 -18.47
N ILE A 92 23.80 15.84 -17.60
CA ILE A 92 23.82 17.30 -17.47
C ILE A 92 24.39 17.72 -16.10
N ILE A 93 23.90 17.16 -15.00
CA ILE A 93 24.23 17.65 -13.65
C ILE A 93 25.55 17.06 -13.13
N PHE A 94 25.67 15.73 -13.15
CA PHE A 94 26.83 15.01 -12.64
C PHE A 94 28.17 15.46 -13.26
N PRO A 95 28.31 15.65 -14.60
CA PRO A 95 29.58 16.06 -15.18
C PRO A 95 30.02 17.46 -14.73
N ARG A 96 29.07 18.30 -14.31
CA ARG A 96 29.30 19.69 -13.88
C ARG A 96 29.52 19.84 -12.37
N ALA A 97 29.19 18.82 -11.58
CA ALA A 97 29.42 18.85 -10.14
C ALA A 97 30.93 18.95 -9.86
N LYS A 98 31.37 19.93 -9.06
CA LYS A 98 32.80 20.16 -8.80
C LYS A 98 33.30 19.42 -7.56
N LYS A 99 32.48 19.38 -6.50
CA LYS A 99 32.84 18.77 -5.21
C LYS A 99 32.62 17.26 -5.24
N TRP A 100 33.56 16.50 -4.68
CA TRP A 100 33.54 15.03 -4.70
C TRP A 100 32.26 14.44 -4.08
N GLY A 101 31.83 14.90 -2.90
CA GLY A 101 30.61 14.39 -2.26
C GLY A 101 29.33 14.66 -3.09
N PHE A 102 29.25 15.83 -3.72
CA PHE A 102 28.14 16.15 -4.64
C PHE A 102 28.20 15.32 -5.92
N LYS A 103 29.40 15.08 -6.48
CA LYS A 103 29.56 14.14 -7.60
C LYS A 103 29.04 12.75 -7.21
N LEU A 104 29.42 12.25 -6.04
CA LEU A 104 28.98 10.93 -5.56
C LEU A 104 27.45 10.87 -5.40
N PHE A 105 26.84 11.88 -4.78
CA PHE A 105 25.39 11.99 -4.67
C PHE A 105 24.69 11.94 -6.04
N TRP A 106 25.11 12.79 -6.99
CA TRP A 106 24.49 12.82 -8.32
C TRP A 106 24.76 11.56 -9.13
N LEU A 107 25.93 10.91 -8.95
CA LEU A 107 26.18 9.60 -9.54
C LEU A 107 25.18 8.58 -9.02
N PHE A 108 25.01 8.48 -7.70
CA PHE A 108 24.05 7.56 -7.10
C PHE A 108 22.65 7.88 -7.55
N TYR A 109 22.24 9.14 -7.62
CA TYR A 109 20.92 9.52 -8.12
C TYR A 109 20.69 9.07 -9.55
N GLY A 110 21.56 9.47 -10.48
CA GLY A 110 21.42 9.10 -11.89
C GLY A 110 21.43 7.58 -12.07
N THR A 111 22.30 6.89 -11.31
CA THR A 111 22.44 5.43 -11.37
C THR A 111 21.21 4.72 -10.81
N ILE A 112 20.73 5.12 -9.64
CA ILE A 112 19.55 4.51 -9.02
C ILE A 112 18.32 4.73 -9.89
N ALA A 113 18.06 5.95 -10.37
CA ALA A 113 16.88 6.22 -11.18
C ALA A 113 16.87 5.39 -12.48
N ILE A 114 17.99 5.34 -13.20
CA ILE A 114 18.11 4.54 -14.43
C ILE A 114 18.01 3.04 -14.15
N LEU A 115 18.73 2.54 -13.14
CA LEU A 115 18.73 1.10 -12.83
C LEU A 115 17.41 0.67 -12.18
N MET A 116 16.69 1.56 -11.49
CA MET A 116 15.35 1.31 -10.97
C MET A 116 14.37 1.10 -12.13
N PHE A 117 14.40 1.95 -13.15
CA PHE A 117 13.60 1.75 -14.37
C PHE A 117 13.84 0.36 -15.00
N TRP A 118 15.10 0.01 -15.27
CA TRP A 118 15.42 -1.29 -15.88
C TRP A 118 15.12 -2.47 -14.95
N GLY A 119 15.44 -2.33 -13.66
CA GLY A 119 15.20 -3.34 -12.64
C GLY A 119 13.72 -3.62 -12.43
N TYR A 120 12.88 -2.58 -12.37
CA TYR A 120 11.42 -2.72 -12.30
C TYR A 120 10.86 -3.42 -13.53
N MET A 121 11.48 -3.23 -14.70
CA MET A 121 11.07 -3.91 -15.92
C MET A 121 11.40 -5.41 -15.88
N VAL A 122 12.56 -5.78 -15.32
CA VAL A 122 12.94 -7.17 -15.02
C VAL A 122 11.94 -7.79 -14.03
N ILE A 123 11.69 -7.10 -12.92
CA ILE A 123 10.77 -7.54 -11.86
C ILE A 123 9.35 -7.73 -12.40
N GLY A 124 8.80 -6.73 -13.08
CA GLY A 124 7.47 -6.83 -13.67
C GLY A 124 7.37 -7.91 -14.75
N GLY A 125 8.44 -8.12 -15.51
CA GLY A 125 8.46 -9.15 -16.53
C GLY A 125 8.51 -10.59 -16.00
N PHE A 126 9.37 -10.86 -15.01
CA PHE A 126 9.57 -12.22 -14.50
C PHE A 126 8.74 -12.55 -13.26
N LEU A 127 8.55 -11.60 -12.35
CA LEU A 127 7.78 -11.79 -11.11
C LEU A 127 6.30 -11.40 -11.27
N GLY A 128 5.96 -10.63 -12.31
CA GLY A 128 4.57 -10.24 -12.56
C GLY A 128 4.00 -9.22 -11.59
N SER A 129 4.87 -8.42 -10.95
CA SER A 129 4.48 -7.39 -9.98
C SER A 129 4.97 -6.00 -10.41
N GLY A 130 4.34 -4.94 -9.89
CA GLY A 130 4.72 -3.54 -10.19
C GLY A 130 4.23 -3.01 -11.55
N ASP A 131 4.74 -1.85 -11.94
CA ASP A 131 4.20 -1.05 -13.05
C ASP A 131 4.31 -1.73 -14.40
N PHE A 132 5.44 -2.37 -14.69
CA PHE A 132 5.61 -3.05 -15.97
C PHE A 132 4.75 -4.31 -16.11
N ALA A 133 4.44 -4.99 -15.00
CA ALA A 133 3.46 -6.08 -15.03
C ALA A 133 2.05 -5.54 -15.32
N ASN A 134 1.70 -4.38 -14.75
CA ASN A 134 0.45 -3.71 -15.06
C ASN A 134 0.40 -3.26 -16.52
N LEU A 135 1.46 -2.63 -17.03
CA LEU A 135 1.56 -2.21 -18.44
C LEU A 135 1.43 -3.41 -19.39
N ALA A 136 2.13 -4.52 -19.12
CA ALA A 136 2.04 -5.74 -19.91
C ALA A 136 0.60 -6.28 -19.97
N ARG A 137 -0.08 -6.34 -18.81
CA ARG A 137 -1.49 -6.75 -18.72
C ARG A 137 -2.42 -5.81 -19.48
N MET A 138 -2.25 -4.50 -19.31
CA MET A 138 -3.09 -3.50 -19.97
C MET A 138 -2.96 -3.57 -21.49
N MET A 139 -1.74 -3.70 -22.01
CA MET A 139 -1.48 -3.75 -23.45
C MET A 139 -1.68 -5.14 -24.07
N ALA A 140 -2.07 -6.15 -23.27
CA ALA A 140 -2.15 -7.55 -23.69
C ALA A 140 -0.85 -8.09 -24.32
N VAL A 141 0.30 -7.64 -23.83
CA VAL A 141 1.63 -8.09 -24.27
C VAL A 141 2.22 -9.04 -23.25
N SER A 142 3.00 -10.02 -23.70
CA SER A 142 3.73 -10.93 -22.80
C SER A 142 4.65 -10.15 -21.86
N ARG A 143 4.44 -10.29 -20.55
CA ARG A 143 5.30 -9.68 -19.52
C ARG A 143 6.77 -10.07 -19.69
N TYR A 144 7.07 -11.26 -20.20
CA TYR A 144 8.45 -11.71 -20.40
C TYR A 144 9.24 -10.83 -21.40
N LEU A 145 8.55 -10.17 -22.34
CA LEU A 145 9.19 -9.21 -23.24
C LEU A 145 9.79 -8.04 -22.46
N PHE A 146 9.05 -7.48 -21.50
CA PHE A 146 9.55 -6.46 -20.58
C PHE A 146 10.74 -7.00 -19.78
N GLY A 147 10.66 -8.22 -19.27
CA GLY A 147 11.74 -8.85 -18.51
C GLY A 147 13.05 -8.93 -19.29
N ILE A 148 12.99 -9.38 -20.55
CA ILE A 148 14.15 -9.53 -21.44
C ILE A 148 14.75 -8.17 -21.80
N ILE A 149 13.93 -7.21 -22.24
CA ILE A 149 14.41 -5.86 -22.57
C ILE A 149 15.00 -5.21 -21.30
N GLY A 150 14.39 -5.46 -20.14
CA GLY A 150 14.82 -5.01 -18.82
C GLY A 150 16.22 -5.49 -18.52
N LEU A 151 16.48 -6.77 -18.71
CA LEU A 151 17.77 -7.40 -18.44
C LEU A 151 18.86 -6.86 -19.36
N ILE A 152 18.57 -6.72 -20.66
CA ILE A 152 19.51 -6.15 -21.64
C ILE A 152 19.87 -4.71 -21.27
N GLY A 153 18.86 -3.88 -20.97
CA GLY A 153 19.07 -2.50 -20.57
C GLY A 153 19.82 -2.38 -19.25
N LEU A 154 19.49 -3.21 -18.26
CA LEU A 154 20.17 -3.26 -16.97
C LEU A 154 21.66 -3.57 -17.13
N ILE A 155 22.00 -4.61 -17.91
CA ILE A 155 23.41 -4.99 -18.18
C ILE A 155 24.13 -3.86 -18.95
N GLY A 156 23.50 -3.33 -19.99
CA GLY A 156 24.07 -2.27 -20.83
C GLY A 156 24.36 -0.99 -20.03
N PHE A 157 23.38 -0.51 -19.25
CA PHE A 157 23.55 0.69 -18.43
C PHE A 157 24.48 0.45 -17.24
N ALA A 158 24.45 -0.72 -16.59
CA ALA A 158 25.41 -1.06 -15.55
C ALA A 158 26.84 -0.98 -16.08
N TYR A 159 27.12 -1.51 -17.27
CA TYR A 159 28.42 -1.41 -17.91
C TYR A 159 28.84 0.04 -18.21
N LEU A 160 27.94 0.83 -18.83
CA LEU A 160 28.21 2.23 -19.17
C LEU A 160 28.47 3.09 -17.92
N ILE A 161 27.63 2.96 -16.89
CA ILE A 161 27.77 3.66 -15.62
C ILE A 161 29.07 3.25 -14.94
N SER A 162 29.40 1.96 -14.92
CA SER A 162 30.67 1.47 -14.35
C SER A 162 31.86 2.14 -15.02
N ARG A 163 31.92 2.12 -16.36
CA ARG A 163 33.00 2.75 -17.12
C ARG A 163 33.11 4.24 -16.83
N TYR A 164 31.98 4.93 -16.73
CA TYR A 164 31.93 6.37 -16.49
C TYR A 164 32.30 6.75 -15.05
N ALA A 165 31.83 5.98 -14.07
CA ALA A 165 32.21 6.10 -12.68
C ALA A 165 33.71 5.87 -12.49
N PHE A 166 34.28 4.83 -13.12
CA PHE A 166 35.72 4.60 -13.06
C PHE A 166 36.52 5.78 -13.58
N LYS A 167 36.19 6.28 -14.78
CA LYS A 167 36.88 7.43 -15.35
C LYS A 167 36.80 8.66 -14.44
N THR A 168 35.67 8.86 -13.77
CA THR A 168 35.45 10.04 -12.93
C THR A 168 36.13 9.95 -11.57
N PHE A 169 36.16 8.75 -10.98
CA PHE A 169 36.69 8.50 -9.65
C PHE A 169 38.13 7.98 -9.62
N ASP A 170 38.74 7.69 -10.78
CA ASP A 170 40.13 7.27 -10.92
C ASP A 170 41.14 8.16 -10.16
N PRO A 171 41.02 9.51 -10.20
CA PRO A 171 41.95 10.36 -9.47
C PRO A 171 41.86 10.24 -7.94
N TYR A 172 40.72 9.78 -7.42
CA TYR A 172 40.47 9.63 -5.98
C TYR A 172 40.85 8.24 -5.47
N PHE A 173 40.81 7.24 -6.35
CA PHE A 173 41.16 5.85 -6.05
C PHE A 173 42.09 5.34 -7.14
N PRO A 174 43.37 5.77 -7.16
CA PRO A 174 44.35 5.31 -8.13
C PRO A 174 44.70 3.85 -7.85
N LEU A 175 43.85 2.95 -8.32
CA LEU A 175 44.03 1.51 -8.20
C LEU A 175 44.81 1.03 -9.43
N HIS A 176 45.93 0.37 -9.21
CA HIS A 176 46.83 -0.05 -10.29
C HIS A 176 46.23 -1.13 -11.21
N SER A 177 45.28 -1.92 -10.70
CA SER A 177 44.66 -3.02 -11.44
C SER A 177 43.21 -2.71 -11.82
N ALA A 178 42.83 -3.03 -13.05
CA ALA A 178 41.43 -2.97 -13.50
C ALA A 178 40.52 -3.87 -12.65
N TRP A 179 41.03 -4.99 -12.15
CA TRP A 179 40.31 -5.88 -11.24
C TRP A 179 40.00 -5.20 -9.91
N ASN A 180 40.97 -4.49 -9.35
CA ASN A 180 40.80 -3.74 -8.11
C ASN A 180 39.76 -2.63 -8.25
N LYS A 181 39.79 -1.91 -9.38
CA LYS A 181 38.75 -0.93 -9.73
C LYS A 181 37.38 -1.60 -9.76
N PHE A 182 37.25 -2.67 -10.56
CA PHE A 182 36.03 -3.46 -10.65
C PHE A 182 35.50 -3.88 -9.28
N LEU A 183 36.35 -4.46 -8.43
CA LEU A 183 35.97 -5.00 -7.14
C LEU A 183 35.50 -3.90 -6.17
N VAL A 184 36.18 -2.75 -6.13
CA VAL A 184 35.75 -1.60 -5.32
C VAL A 184 34.39 -1.08 -5.81
N PHE A 185 34.22 -0.85 -7.11
CA PHE A 185 32.93 -0.41 -7.64
C PHE A 185 31.83 -1.44 -7.44
N PHE A 186 32.12 -2.72 -7.65
CA PHE A 186 31.18 -3.80 -7.40
C PHE A 186 30.78 -3.81 -5.94
N LEU A 187 31.70 -3.68 -4.99
CA LEU A 187 31.36 -3.61 -3.57
C LEU A 187 30.54 -2.37 -3.20
N PHE A 188 30.83 -1.20 -3.77
CA PHE A 188 30.15 0.05 -3.40
C PHE A 188 28.86 0.33 -4.18
N VAL A 189 28.71 -0.21 -5.39
CA VAL A 189 27.59 0.07 -6.30
C VAL A 189 26.90 -1.23 -6.70
N GLY A 190 27.65 -2.22 -7.18
CA GLY A 190 27.09 -3.49 -7.66
C GLY A 190 26.37 -4.30 -6.57
N LEU A 191 27.02 -4.54 -5.44
CA LEU A 191 26.55 -5.38 -4.36
C LEU A 191 25.34 -4.75 -3.64
N PRO A 192 25.33 -3.45 -3.27
CA PRO A 192 24.11 -2.82 -2.75
C PRO A 192 22.94 -2.90 -3.72
N MET A 193 23.19 -2.79 -5.02
CA MET A 193 22.14 -2.91 -6.04
C MET A 193 21.64 -4.34 -6.21
N ILE A 194 22.53 -5.34 -6.21
CA ILE A 194 22.13 -6.76 -6.24
C ILE A 194 21.32 -7.08 -5.00
N VAL A 195 21.80 -6.67 -3.83
CA VAL A 195 21.12 -6.89 -2.55
C VAL A 195 19.77 -6.19 -2.52
N TYR A 196 19.65 -5.03 -3.16
CA TYR A 196 18.38 -4.36 -3.31
C TYR A 196 17.42 -5.14 -4.23
N VAL A 197 17.86 -5.47 -5.45
CA VAL A 197 17.02 -6.15 -6.46
C VAL A 197 16.64 -7.57 -6.01
N VAL A 198 17.59 -8.32 -5.45
CA VAL A 198 17.41 -9.70 -4.99
C VAL A 198 16.79 -9.72 -3.59
N GLY A 199 17.33 -8.95 -2.65
CA GLY A 199 16.92 -8.98 -1.25
C GLY A 199 15.52 -8.40 -1.01
N GLY A 200 15.22 -7.26 -1.63
CA GLY A 200 13.90 -6.60 -1.46
C GLY A 200 12.75 -7.39 -2.09
N TYR A 201 13.00 -8.10 -3.20
CA TYR A 201 11.93 -8.77 -3.95
C TYR A 201 11.86 -10.29 -3.78
N LEU A 202 12.99 -10.98 -3.62
CA LEU A 202 13.00 -12.45 -3.50
C LEU A 202 12.97 -12.93 -2.05
N ILE A 203 13.55 -12.16 -1.14
CA ILE A 203 13.73 -12.63 0.24
C ILE A 203 12.61 -12.10 1.15
N TYR A 204 12.16 -10.85 0.97
CA TYR A 204 11.15 -10.24 1.85
C TYR A 204 10.18 -9.31 1.12
N PRO A 205 9.12 -9.84 0.48
CA PRO A 205 8.04 -9.00 -0.03
C PRO A 205 7.34 -8.29 1.15
N GLY A 206 7.69 -7.03 1.42
CA GLY A 206 6.95 -6.14 2.32
C GLY A 206 7.62 -5.73 3.64
N GLY A 207 8.87 -6.13 3.91
CA GLY A 207 9.54 -5.83 5.18
C GLY A 207 10.57 -4.69 5.12
N SER A 208 10.19 -3.47 5.49
CA SER A 208 11.11 -2.31 5.50
C SER A 208 12.31 -2.52 6.43
N ILE A 209 12.12 -3.06 7.64
CA ILE A 209 13.20 -3.23 8.63
C ILE A 209 14.30 -4.19 8.15
N ASN A 210 13.93 -5.26 7.44
CA ASN A 210 14.90 -6.26 6.97
C ASN A 210 15.82 -5.69 5.89
N GLU A 211 15.33 -4.77 5.05
CA GLU A 211 16.18 -4.07 4.09
C GLU A 211 17.22 -3.18 4.77
N LEU A 212 16.86 -2.47 5.85
CA LEU A 212 17.81 -1.64 6.60
C LEU A 212 18.91 -2.50 7.23
N LEU A 213 18.51 -3.59 7.88
CA LEU A 213 19.43 -4.53 8.49
C LEU A 213 20.34 -5.16 7.44
N LEU A 214 19.79 -5.54 6.29
CA LEU A 214 20.55 -6.11 5.18
C LEU A 214 21.55 -5.10 4.60
N VAL A 215 21.14 -3.85 4.34
CA VAL A 215 22.03 -2.79 3.83
C VAL A 215 23.11 -2.42 4.86
N SER A 216 22.76 -2.37 6.15
CA SER A 216 23.70 -2.09 7.23
C SER A 216 24.71 -3.23 7.41
N PHE A 217 24.24 -4.47 7.37
CA PHE A 217 25.07 -5.67 7.40
C PHE A 217 25.99 -5.73 6.19
N LEU A 218 25.50 -5.35 5.01
CA LEU A 218 26.30 -5.26 3.80
C LEU A 218 27.40 -4.20 3.91
N ALA A 219 27.09 -3.03 4.47
CA ALA A 219 28.07 -1.97 4.69
C ALA A 219 29.19 -2.43 5.65
N ILE A 220 28.84 -3.21 6.67
CA ILE A 220 29.79 -3.84 7.60
C ILE A 220 30.65 -4.88 6.86
N ILE A 221 30.05 -5.77 6.05
CA ILE A 221 30.79 -6.75 5.25
C ILE A 221 31.73 -6.07 4.26
N ILE A 222 31.25 -5.07 3.52
CA ILE A 222 32.06 -4.30 2.56
C ILE A 222 33.24 -3.66 3.27
N SER A 223 33.02 -3.04 4.42
CA SER A 223 34.08 -2.43 5.24
C SER A 223 35.10 -3.47 5.72
N GLY A 224 34.61 -4.64 6.16
CA GLY A 224 35.44 -5.78 6.54
C GLY A 224 36.28 -6.31 5.39
N LEU A 225 35.68 -6.57 4.23
CA LEU A 225 36.37 -7.05 3.02
C LEU A 225 37.44 -6.06 2.57
N LEU A 226 37.15 -4.76 2.52
CA LEU A 226 38.13 -3.74 2.16
C LEU A 226 39.31 -3.68 3.14
N SER A 227 39.07 -3.94 4.43
CA SER A 227 40.13 -4.03 5.43
C SER A 227 41.02 -5.27 5.26
N ILE A 228 40.42 -6.40 4.82
CA ILE A 228 41.11 -7.67 4.60
C ILE A 228 41.96 -7.63 3.32
N PHE A 229 41.42 -7.08 2.22
CA PHE A 229 42.10 -7.09 0.92
C PHE A 229 43.36 -6.21 0.86
N ARG A 230 43.74 -5.53 1.96
CA ARG A 230 44.96 -4.71 2.08
C ARG A 230 45.21 -3.89 0.82
N PHE A 231 44.16 -3.25 0.28
CA PHE A 231 44.34 -2.27 -0.78
C PHE A 231 45.37 -1.27 -0.27
N GLN A 232 46.56 -1.28 -0.85
CA GLN A 232 47.56 -0.26 -0.57
C GLN A 232 47.17 0.92 -1.44
N PRO A 233 46.40 1.91 -0.94
CA PRO A 233 46.26 3.13 -1.68
C PRO A 233 47.68 3.68 -1.89
N GLY A 234 47.93 4.21 -3.08
CA GLY A 234 49.11 5.04 -3.30
C GLY A 234 49.24 6.07 -2.17
N THR A 235 50.46 6.49 -1.88
CA THR A 235 50.85 7.37 -0.75
C THR A 235 50.09 8.71 -0.66
N SER A 236 49.16 8.98 -1.57
CA SER A 236 48.43 10.24 -1.75
C SER A 236 46.94 10.21 -1.36
N PHE A 237 46.47 9.21 -0.58
CA PHE A 237 45.08 9.22 -0.12
C PHE A 237 44.84 10.40 0.85
N GLN A 238 44.44 11.55 0.31
CA GLN A 238 44.09 12.72 1.10
C GLN A 238 42.97 12.34 2.08
N ARG A 239 43.15 12.70 3.35
CA ARG A 239 42.13 12.52 4.38
C ARG A 239 40.85 13.17 3.88
N LEU A 240 39.79 12.38 3.74
CA LEU A 240 38.47 12.93 3.42
C LEU A 240 38.10 13.88 4.57
N PRO A 241 37.58 15.08 4.29
CA PRO A 241 37.07 15.93 5.35
C PRO A 241 36.01 15.16 6.14
N GLU A 242 36.06 15.23 7.47
CA GLU A 242 35.14 14.49 8.35
C GLU A 242 33.73 15.12 8.35
N TRP A 243 33.65 16.44 8.12
CA TRP A 243 32.41 17.22 8.14
C TRP A 243 31.31 16.70 7.19
N PRO A 244 31.59 16.36 5.91
CA PRO A 244 30.61 15.74 5.03
C PRO A 244 30.00 14.43 5.52
N THR A 245 30.76 13.60 6.25
CA THR A 245 30.22 12.35 6.81
C THR A 245 29.23 12.65 7.92
N PHE A 246 29.59 13.52 8.87
CA PHE A 246 28.68 13.94 9.94
C PHE A 246 27.44 14.64 9.40
N ALA A 247 27.60 15.54 8.44
CA ALA A 247 26.49 16.20 7.77
C ALA A 247 25.59 15.19 7.03
N GLY A 248 26.17 14.21 6.35
CA GLY A 248 25.43 13.15 5.66
C GLY A 248 24.59 12.29 6.61
N ILE A 249 25.18 11.86 7.73
CA ILE A 249 24.46 11.10 8.78
C ILE A 249 23.37 11.96 9.39
N PHE A 250 23.67 13.21 9.76
CA PHE A 250 22.69 14.12 10.34
C PHE A 250 21.51 14.36 9.40
N ILE A 251 21.78 14.64 8.12
CA ILE A 251 20.74 14.82 7.11
C ILE A 251 19.91 13.53 6.97
N LEU A 252 20.55 12.36 6.90
CA LEU A 252 19.84 11.08 6.84
C LEU A 252 18.92 10.89 8.05
N THR A 253 19.42 11.14 9.27
CA THR A 253 18.64 11.02 10.50
C THR A 253 17.46 11.98 10.51
N VAL A 254 17.67 13.25 10.13
CA VAL A 254 16.59 14.24 10.03
C VAL A 254 15.56 13.82 8.98
N VAL A 255 16.01 13.38 7.80
CA VAL A 255 15.13 12.90 6.72
C VAL A 255 14.32 11.71 7.20
N ILE A 256 14.94 10.68 7.79
CA ILE A 256 14.23 9.50 8.33
C ILE A 256 13.26 9.90 9.44
N PHE A 257 13.64 10.82 10.33
CA PHE A 257 12.77 11.24 11.44
C PHE A 257 11.54 12.01 10.96
N VAL A 258 11.75 13.06 10.14
CA VAL A 258 10.66 13.80 9.49
C VAL A 258 9.78 12.83 8.69
N TRP A 259 10.41 11.85 8.05
CA TRP A 259 9.73 10.85 7.28
C TRP A 259 8.80 9.95 8.09
N LEU A 260 9.31 9.33 9.15
CA LEU A 260 8.51 8.50 10.05
C LEU A 260 7.35 9.30 10.65
N MET A 261 7.53 10.61 10.86
CA MET A 261 6.44 11.49 11.30
C MET A 261 5.36 11.73 10.23
N VAL A 262 5.74 11.88 8.95
CA VAL A 262 4.80 12.20 7.87
C VAL A 262 4.17 10.96 7.23
N PHE A 263 4.90 9.83 7.15
CA PHE A 263 4.46 8.64 6.42
C PHE A 263 4.43 7.37 7.24
N GLY A 264 4.88 7.39 8.50
CA GLY A 264 4.87 6.19 9.34
C GLY A 264 5.91 5.14 8.92
N LEU A 265 5.94 4.03 9.66
CA LEU A 265 6.87 2.92 9.43
C LEU A 265 6.34 1.91 8.40
N THR A 266 5.02 1.72 8.39
CA THR A 266 4.30 0.77 7.54
C THR A 266 3.09 1.44 6.91
N GLU A 267 2.50 0.81 5.89
CA GLU A 267 1.28 1.32 5.25
C GLU A 267 0.10 1.45 6.24
N GLU A 268 0.03 0.59 7.25
CA GLU A 268 -1.00 0.63 8.29
C GLU A 268 -0.86 1.83 9.22
N HIS A 269 0.39 2.24 9.50
CA HIS A 269 0.68 3.45 10.27
C HIS A 269 0.85 4.67 9.36
N ALA A 270 0.53 4.54 8.07
CA ALA A 270 0.82 5.60 7.12
C ALA A 270 -0.06 6.81 7.35
N ARG A 271 0.57 7.89 7.79
CA ARG A 271 -0.09 9.19 7.89
C ARG A 271 -0.24 9.86 6.52
N GLY A 272 0.62 9.44 5.58
CA GLY A 272 0.62 9.76 4.14
C GLY A 272 0.72 11.25 3.82
N LEU A 273 1.27 11.60 2.67
CA LEU A 273 1.05 12.95 2.13
C LEU A 273 -0.26 12.92 1.36
N LEU A 274 -1.34 12.99 2.12
CA LEU A 274 -2.69 13.17 1.59
C LEU A 274 -2.94 14.66 1.47
N TRP A 275 -3.02 15.14 0.24
CA TRP A 275 -3.43 16.50 -0.05
C TRP A 275 -4.93 16.62 -0.27
N ARG A 276 -5.64 15.48 -0.45
CA ARG A 276 -7.10 15.44 -0.56
C ARG A 276 -7.65 14.20 0.13
N THR A 277 -8.82 14.32 0.74
CA THR A 277 -9.57 13.16 1.21
C THR A 277 -10.31 12.53 0.03
N PRO A 278 -10.23 11.21 -0.17
CA PRO A 278 -10.98 10.56 -1.25
C PRO A 278 -12.48 10.79 -1.11
N GLU A 279 -13.14 10.96 -2.23
CA GLU A 279 -14.61 10.99 -2.29
C GLU A 279 -15.13 9.61 -1.90
N GLU A 280 -16.21 9.55 -1.11
CA GLU A 280 -16.98 8.33 -0.92
C GLU A 280 -17.61 7.98 -2.28
N THR A 281 -17.41 6.76 -2.79
CA THR A 281 -17.93 6.34 -4.11
C THR A 281 -18.84 5.12 -4.06
N SER A 282 -18.69 4.27 -3.05
CA SER A 282 -19.49 3.05 -2.84
C SER A 282 -19.34 2.58 -1.40
N VAL A 283 -20.22 1.69 -0.95
CA VAL A 283 -20.10 0.98 0.34
C VAL A 283 -19.23 -0.25 0.13
N SER A 284 -18.21 -0.47 0.96
CA SER A 284 -17.38 -1.71 0.92
C SER A 284 -17.76 -2.72 1.97
N ALA A 285 -18.30 -2.25 3.10
CA ALA A 285 -18.60 -3.08 4.25
C ALA A 285 -19.83 -2.56 4.97
N CYS A 286 -20.64 -3.48 5.50
CA CYS A 286 -21.88 -3.15 6.22
C CYS A 286 -22.07 -4.07 7.43
N ASN A 287 -22.45 -3.50 8.56
CA ASN A 287 -23.09 -4.21 9.67
C ASN A 287 -24.58 -3.86 9.66
N ILE A 288 -25.43 -4.84 9.93
CA ILE A 288 -26.88 -4.67 10.00
C ILE A 288 -27.36 -5.13 11.36
N SER A 289 -28.13 -4.28 12.03
CA SER A 289 -28.88 -4.65 13.23
C SER A 289 -30.37 -4.49 12.95
N ILE A 290 -31.16 -5.53 13.19
CA ILE A 290 -32.62 -5.53 13.04
C ILE A 290 -33.20 -5.69 14.44
N SER A 291 -34.01 -4.74 14.89
CA SER A 291 -34.75 -4.82 16.14
C SER A 291 -36.23 -4.92 15.82
N ILE A 292 -36.85 -6.04 16.15
CA ILE A 292 -38.28 -6.30 15.86
C ILE A 292 -39.09 -5.99 17.11
N GLU A 293 -40.06 -5.10 16.96
CA GLU A 293 -41.02 -4.67 17.96
C GLU A 293 -42.33 -5.47 17.85
N LYS A 294 -43.19 -5.32 18.88
CA LYS A 294 -44.56 -5.82 18.85
C LYS A 294 -45.28 -5.24 17.62
N ASP A 295 -46.13 -6.04 16.99
CA ASP A 295 -46.83 -5.74 15.72
C ASP A 295 -45.96 -5.79 14.46
N PHE A 296 -44.84 -6.53 14.48
CA PHE A 296 -43.96 -6.73 13.31
C PHE A 296 -43.40 -5.44 12.70
N ASN A 297 -43.38 -4.35 13.47
CA ASN A 297 -42.59 -3.18 13.13
C ASN A 297 -41.12 -3.47 13.45
N ALA A 298 -40.22 -3.09 12.57
CA ALA A 298 -38.80 -3.34 12.71
C ALA A 298 -38.01 -2.04 12.52
N ARG A 299 -37.10 -1.79 13.46
CA ARG A 299 -36.06 -0.79 13.31
C ARG A 299 -34.81 -1.45 12.75
N ILE A 300 -34.27 -0.91 11.66
CA ILE A 300 -33.06 -1.46 11.03
C ILE A 300 -31.96 -0.42 10.99
N ASP A 301 -30.83 -0.75 11.60
CA ASP A 301 -29.61 0.05 11.53
C ASP A 301 -28.65 -0.54 10.50
N PHE A 302 -28.40 0.24 9.45
CA PHE A 302 -27.31 -0.01 8.51
C PHE A 302 -26.10 0.80 8.92
N LEU A 303 -25.07 0.15 9.45
CA LEU A 303 -23.77 0.75 9.73
C LEU A 303 -22.84 0.45 8.56
N MET A 304 -22.50 1.46 7.77
CA MET A 304 -21.81 1.29 6.49
C MET A 304 -20.46 1.99 6.47
N ARG A 305 -19.52 1.42 5.71
CA ARG A 305 -18.22 2.03 5.41
C ARG A 305 -18.03 2.25 3.92
N PRO A 306 -17.46 3.39 3.50
CA PRO A 306 -17.15 3.60 2.11
C PRO A 306 -15.98 2.72 1.68
N THR A 307 -15.93 2.39 0.39
CA THR A 307 -14.79 1.71 -0.24
C THR A 307 -13.57 2.60 -0.16
N THR A 308 -12.75 2.36 0.85
CA THR A 308 -11.57 3.16 1.13
C THR A 308 -10.50 2.31 1.79
N ARG A 309 -9.23 2.72 1.64
CA ARG A 309 -8.14 2.09 2.41
C ARG A 309 -8.23 2.55 3.85
N TYR A 310 -7.79 1.68 4.75
CA TYR A 310 -7.77 1.94 6.18
C TYR A 310 -7.22 3.33 6.55
N LEU A 311 -6.05 3.68 6.00
CA LEU A 311 -5.38 4.94 6.27
C LEU A 311 -6.18 6.20 5.87
N PHE A 312 -7.20 6.05 5.00
CA PHE A 312 -8.11 7.14 4.65
C PHE A 312 -9.31 7.22 5.56
N TRP A 313 -9.75 6.09 6.14
CA TRP A 313 -10.94 6.05 6.97
C TRP A 313 -10.83 7.03 8.15
N GLU A 314 -9.68 7.06 8.82
CA GLU A 314 -9.43 7.99 9.93
C GLU A 314 -9.60 9.46 9.54
N LYS A 315 -9.32 9.82 8.29
CA LYS A 315 -9.52 11.20 7.78
C LYS A 315 -10.93 11.41 7.23
N MET A 316 -11.53 10.38 6.63
CA MET A 316 -12.86 10.42 6.02
C MET A 316 -13.98 10.47 7.06
N LYS A 317 -13.84 9.75 8.17
CA LYS A 317 -14.90 9.62 9.18
C LYS A 317 -15.29 10.93 9.86
N HIS A 318 -14.49 11.99 9.71
CA HIS A 318 -14.79 13.32 10.22
C HIS A 318 -15.32 14.27 9.14
N GLN A 319 -15.45 13.82 7.90
CA GLN A 319 -15.98 14.62 6.80
C GLN A 319 -17.49 14.39 6.65
N PRO A 320 -18.23 15.41 6.16
CA PRO A 320 -19.63 15.25 5.82
C PRO A 320 -19.82 14.08 4.83
N PRO A 321 -20.64 13.08 5.18
CA PRO A 321 -20.86 11.92 4.32
C PRO A 321 -21.66 12.27 3.07
N ASN A 322 -21.38 11.57 1.98
CA ASN A 322 -22.24 11.58 0.80
C ASN A 322 -23.40 10.61 1.00
N TRP A 323 -24.44 11.06 1.71
CA TRP A 323 -25.61 10.26 2.06
C TRP A 323 -26.31 9.59 0.87
N GLN A 324 -26.20 10.14 -0.34
CA GLN A 324 -26.80 9.55 -1.54
C GLN A 324 -26.28 8.13 -1.80
N ILE A 325 -24.98 7.89 -1.58
CA ILE A 325 -24.37 6.58 -1.83
C ILE A 325 -24.94 5.52 -0.88
N TYR A 326 -25.08 5.89 0.38
CA TYR A 326 -25.61 5.01 1.42
C TYR A 326 -27.10 4.77 1.26
N THR A 327 -27.87 5.80 0.91
CA THR A 327 -29.30 5.64 0.61
C THR A 327 -29.51 4.77 -0.64
N SER A 328 -28.80 5.01 -1.74
CA SER A 328 -28.89 4.16 -2.94
C SER A 328 -28.43 2.73 -2.70
N PHE A 329 -27.45 2.54 -1.81
CA PHE A 329 -27.05 1.22 -1.36
C PHE A 329 -28.20 0.50 -0.63
N ILE A 330 -28.90 1.17 0.28
CA ILE A 330 -30.07 0.63 0.98
C ILE A 330 -31.21 0.34 -0.01
N GLU A 331 -31.56 1.29 -0.87
CA GLU A 331 -32.62 1.13 -1.88
C GLU A 331 -32.40 -0.10 -2.77
N THR A 332 -31.16 -0.39 -3.12
CA THR A 332 -30.80 -1.54 -3.95
C THR A 332 -30.85 -2.86 -3.17
N ASN A 333 -30.43 -2.85 -1.91
CA ASN A 333 -30.15 -4.08 -1.17
C ASN A 333 -31.22 -4.49 -0.17
N LEU A 334 -32.04 -3.55 0.33
CA LEU A 334 -33.13 -3.84 1.26
C LEU A 334 -34.21 -4.77 0.67
N PRO A 335 -34.63 -4.62 -0.62
CA PRO A 335 -35.55 -5.58 -1.23
C PRO A 335 -34.96 -6.97 -1.37
N ILE A 336 -33.65 -7.09 -1.50
CA ILE A 336 -32.96 -8.38 -1.53
C ILE A 336 -32.90 -8.94 -0.10
N LEU A 337 -32.53 -8.10 0.88
CA LEU A 337 -32.35 -8.49 2.28
C LEU A 337 -33.64 -9.05 2.88
N LEU A 338 -34.77 -8.36 2.70
CA LEU A 338 -36.02 -8.65 3.39
C LEU A 338 -37.23 -8.86 2.47
N GLY A 339 -37.10 -8.66 1.16
CA GLY A 339 -38.27 -8.66 0.25
C GLY A 339 -39.13 -7.39 0.33
N ILE A 340 -38.66 -6.33 1.01
CA ILE A 340 -39.42 -5.09 1.24
C ILE A 340 -38.78 -3.91 0.51
N SER A 341 -39.61 -3.08 -0.12
CA SER A 341 -39.18 -1.81 -0.74
C SER A 341 -39.76 -0.57 -0.07
N ASP A 342 -40.81 -0.71 0.73
CA ASP A 342 -41.41 0.40 1.47
C ASP A 342 -40.75 0.54 2.84
N TYR A 343 -40.20 1.71 3.11
CA TYR A 343 -39.48 1.99 4.35
C TYR A 343 -39.42 3.49 4.59
N LYS A 344 -39.23 3.87 5.86
CA LYS A 344 -39.03 5.25 6.26
C LYS A 344 -37.64 5.43 6.88
N ILE A 345 -36.84 6.34 6.34
CA ILE A 345 -35.58 6.72 7.00
C ILE A 345 -35.92 7.58 8.22
N ILE A 346 -35.57 7.10 9.42
CA ILE A 346 -35.74 7.83 10.68
C ILE A 346 -34.53 8.73 10.93
N GLU A 347 -33.33 8.19 10.71
CA GLU A 347 -32.09 8.83 11.13
C GLU A 347 -30.94 8.60 10.15
N LYS A 348 -30.07 9.61 10.02
CA LYS A 348 -28.78 9.52 9.33
C LYS A 348 -27.71 10.12 10.23
N VAL A 349 -26.78 9.29 10.72
CA VAL A 349 -25.79 9.70 11.73
C VAL A 349 -24.39 9.33 11.29
N ASP A 350 -23.48 10.29 11.44
CA ASP A 350 -22.06 10.00 11.40
C ASP A 350 -21.61 9.39 12.73
N ASP A 351 -21.63 8.07 12.82
CA ASP A 351 -21.32 7.35 14.04
C ASP A 351 -19.82 7.06 14.10
N VAL A 352 -19.04 7.99 14.64
CA VAL A 352 -17.57 7.87 14.70
C VAL A 352 -17.05 6.89 15.76
N ILE A 353 -17.92 6.36 16.63
CA ILE A 353 -17.53 5.51 17.77
C ILE A 353 -17.90 4.04 17.59
N SER A 354 -18.92 3.74 16.78
CA SER A 354 -19.40 2.37 16.61
C SER A 354 -18.28 1.44 16.15
N PRO A 355 -18.08 0.30 16.84
CA PRO A 355 -17.12 -0.70 16.41
C PRO A 355 -17.61 -1.32 15.10
N PHE A 356 -16.65 -1.65 14.24
CA PHE A 356 -16.90 -2.41 13.03
C PHE A 356 -16.25 -3.78 13.20
N TYR A 357 -16.96 -4.83 12.82
CA TYR A 357 -16.83 -6.14 13.47
C TYR A 357 -15.46 -6.78 13.19
N LEU A 358 -14.94 -6.70 11.96
CA LEU A 358 -13.65 -7.33 11.65
C LEU A 358 -12.43 -6.52 12.13
N ARG A 359 -12.60 -5.34 12.73
CA ARG A 359 -11.49 -4.46 13.12
C ARG A 359 -11.84 -3.60 14.35
N GLU A 360 -11.73 -4.18 15.54
CA GLU A 360 -12.06 -3.50 16.82
C GLU A 360 -11.30 -2.17 17.05
N ASN A 361 -10.11 -2.02 16.47
CA ASN A 361 -9.33 -0.77 16.56
C ASN A 361 -9.82 0.33 15.60
N ASP A 362 -10.68 -0.02 14.65
CA ASP A 362 -11.18 0.88 13.62
C ASP A 362 -12.60 1.25 14.01
N LYS A 363 -12.77 2.36 14.72
CA LYS A 363 -14.09 2.88 15.05
C LYS A 363 -14.63 3.74 13.93
N GLY A 364 -15.94 3.73 13.78
CA GLY A 364 -16.67 4.63 12.92
C GLY A 364 -17.45 3.92 11.81
N ALA A 365 -18.64 4.42 11.53
CA ALA A 365 -19.51 4.03 10.43
C ALA A 365 -20.44 5.19 10.03
N ARG A 366 -21.00 5.12 8.83
CA ARG A 366 -22.18 5.92 8.46
C ARG A 366 -23.41 5.11 8.81
N ARG A 367 -24.21 5.58 9.77
CA ARG A 367 -25.41 4.89 10.22
C ARG A 367 -26.64 5.47 9.53
N ILE A 368 -27.47 4.61 8.95
CA ILE A 368 -28.83 4.96 8.53
C ILE A 368 -29.80 4.03 9.27
N THR A 369 -30.77 4.63 9.94
CA THR A 369 -31.80 3.92 10.69
C THR A 369 -33.13 3.98 9.95
N LEU A 370 -33.74 2.83 9.73
CA LEU A 370 -35.00 2.65 9.01
C LEU A 370 -36.11 2.21 9.96
N ASP A 371 -37.34 2.60 9.63
CA ASP A 371 -38.60 2.05 10.14
C ASP A 371 -39.27 1.25 9.03
N ILE A 372 -39.68 0.02 9.32
CA ILE A 372 -40.27 -0.90 8.35
C ILE A 372 -41.37 -1.74 9.00
N SER A 373 -42.51 -1.91 8.33
CA SER A 373 -43.48 -2.95 8.68
C SER A 373 -43.10 -4.25 7.96
N LEU A 374 -42.98 -5.34 8.71
CA LEU A 374 -42.69 -6.68 8.17
C LEU A 374 -43.97 -7.44 7.77
N ASP A 375 -45.16 -6.84 7.89
CA ASP A 375 -46.45 -7.51 7.67
C ASP A 375 -46.57 -8.17 6.29
N THR A 376 -45.91 -7.61 5.27
CA THR A 376 -45.97 -8.11 3.89
C THR A 376 -45.04 -9.27 3.62
N VAL A 377 -44.07 -9.55 4.50
CA VAL A 377 -43.03 -10.58 4.29
C VAL A 377 -43.02 -11.65 5.38
N VAL A 378 -43.68 -11.38 6.50
CA VAL A 378 -43.91 -12.36 7.55
C VAL A 378 -44.99 -13.35 7.10
N GLN A 379 -44.64 -14.63 7.13
CA GLN A 379 -45.53 -15.75 6.86
C GLN A 379 -46.05 -16.33 8.17
N LYS A 380 -47.36 -16.31 8.36
CA LYS A 380 -48.00 -16.98 9.50
C LYS A 380 -47.91 -18.49 9.33
N ILE A 381 -47.32 -19.20 10.29
CA ILE A 381 -47.22 -20.68 10.32
C ILE A 381 -48.41 -21.26 11.08
N ASP A 382 -48.69 -20.73 12.27
CA ASP A 382 -49.83 -21.11 13.11
C ASP A 382 -50.35 -19.87 13.88
N GLU A 383 -51.22 -20.05 14.88
CA GLU A 383 -51.87 -18.95 15.60
C GLU A 383 -50.88 -17.89 16.14
N ASN A 384 -49.73 -18.32 16.65
CA ASN A 384 -48.74 -17.48 17.34
C ASN A 384 -47.33 -17.56 16.73
N THR A 385 -47.11 -18.47 15.78
CA THR A 385 -45.81 -18.69 15.14
C THR A 385 -45.77 -18.08 13.76
N TYR A 386 -44.68 -17.37 13.49
CA TYR A 386 -44.45 -16.63 12.27
C TYR A 386 -43.04 -16.89 11.75
N ALA A 387 -42.85 -16.79 10.44
CA ALA A 387 -41.53 -16.89 9.84
C ALA A 387 -41.27 -15.78 8.84
N PHE A 388 -40.03 -15.31 8.76
CA PHE A 388 -39.57 -14.41 7.71
C PHE A 388 -38.15 -14.76 7.30
N GLU A 389 -37.80 -14.39 6.07
CA GLU A 389 -36.50 -14.73 5.48
C GLU A 389 -35.61 -13.48 5.41
N ILE A 390 -34.34 -13.66 5.79
CA ILE A 390 -33.28 -12.68 5.60
C ILE A 390 -32.28 -13.25 4.60
N THR A 391 -32.01 -12.53 3.53
CA THR A 391 -31.05 -12.95 2.50
C THR A 391 -29.80 -12.07 2.53
N ASP A 392 -28.62 -12.68 2.66
CA ASP A 392 -27.35 -11.97 2.46
C ASP A 392 -27.19 -11.55 1.00
N PHE A 393 -27.38 -10.26 0.74
CA PHE A 393 -27.34 -9.67 -0.60
C PHE A 393 -25.91 -9.47 -1.16
N TRP A 394 -24.86 -9.71 -0.37
CA TRP A 394 -23.48 -9.36 -0.77
C TRP A 394 -22.78 -10.36 -1.69
N CYS A 395 -23.32 -11.56 -1.88
CA CYS A 395 -22.77 -12.55 -2.83
C CYS A 395 -22.79 -12.10 -4.30
N VAL A 396 -23.38 -10.94 -4.62
CA VAL A 396 -23.61 -10.49 -5.99
C VAL A 396 -22.65 -9.37 -6.46
N LYS A 397 -22.06 -8.54 -5.57
CA LYS A 397 -21.44 -7.26 -6.00
C LYS A 397 -20.10 -6.81 -5.35
N GLY A 398 -19.34 -7.67 -4.68
CA GLY A 398 -17.94 -7.35 -4.32
C GLY A 398 -17.75 -6.38 -3.14
N GLY A 399 -18.45 -6.65 -2.04
CA GLY A 399 -18.24 -6.12 -0.69
C GLY A 399 -18.64 -7.19 0.32
N TYR A 400 -18.81 -6.87 1.60
CA TYR A 400 -19.10 -7.87 2.62
C TYR A 400 -20.06 -7.38 3.73
N LEU A 401 -21.10 -8.18 4.01
CA LEU A 401 -21.90 -8.07 5.22
C LEU A 401 -21.06 -8.61 6.37
N GLU A 402 -20.47 -7.75 7.19
CA GLU A 402 -19.57 -8.19 8.25
C GLU A 402 -20.32 -8.87 9.39
N LYS A 403 -21.43 -8.24 9.79
CA LYS A 403 -22.26 -8.69 10.91
C LYS A 403 -23.74 -8.47 10.59
N LEU A 404 -24.54 -9.49 10.84
CA LEU A 404 -25.99 -9.39 10.94
C LEU A 404 -26.40 -9.71 12.37
N GLN A 405 -27.13 -8.80 12.99
CA GLN A 405 -27.71 -8.98 14.32
C GLN A 405 -29.22 -8.82 14.24
N VAL A 406 -29.96 -9.74 14.85
CA VAL A 406 -31.42 -9.63 15.00
C VAL A 406 -31.75 -9.70 16.48
N ASN A 407 -32.40 -8.66 16.96
CA ASN A 407 -32.87 -8.52 18.33
C ASN A 407 -34.40 -8.54 18.33
N LEU A 408 -34.99 -9.27 19.27
CA LEU A 408 -36.43 -9.28 19.51
C LEU A 408 -36.72 -8.52 20.82
N ASN A 409 -37.68 -7.60 20.77
CA ASN A 409 -38.14 -6.87 21.95
C ASN A 409 -39.25 -7.65 22.68
N GLU A 410 -39.59 -7.20 23.89
CA GLU A 410 -40.53 -7.87 24.80
C GLU A 410 -41.84 -8.29 24.11
N GLY A 411 -42.19 -9.58 24.26
CA GLY A 411 -43.39 -10.18 23.68
C GLY A 411 -43.17 -10.97 22.38
N ILE A 412 -41.95 -11.00 21.84
CA ILE A 412 -41.56 -11.85 20.72
C ILE A 412 -40.27 -12.60 21.07
N ARG A 413 -40.21 -13.90 20.78
CA ARG A 413 -38.99 -14.72 20.97
C ARG A 413 -38.69 -15.60 19.78
N PHE A 414 -37.43 -15.99 19.61
CA PHE A 414 -37.04 -16.98 18.62
C PHE A 414 -37.49 -18.37 19.07
N SER A 415 -38.15 -19.10 18.17
CA SER A 415 -38.43 -20.52 18.38
C SER A 415 -37.42 -21.40 17.66
N ASP A 416 -37.00 -21.01 16.46
CA ASP A 416 -36.04 -21.76 15.64
C ASP A 416 -35.46 -20.87 14.51
N TYR A 417 -34.44 -21.37 13.81
CA TYR A 417 -33.91 -20.77 12.59
C TYR A 417 -33.43 -21.86 11.60
N GLU A 418 -33.61 -21.60 10.31
CA GLU A 418 -33.21 -22.51 9.23
C GLU A 418 -32.31 -21.80 8.21
N PHE A 419 -31.21 -22.42 7.79
CA PHE A 419 -30.35 -21.91 6.73
C PHE A 419 -30.67 -22.57 5.38
N ILE A 420 -30.65 -21.76 4.33
CA ILE A 420 -30.82 -22.22 2.96
C ILE A 420 -29.63 -21.74 2.11
N PRO A 421 -28.76 -22.65 1.60
CA PRO A 421 -28.76 -24.11 1.82
C PRO A 421 -28.24 -24.54 3.20
N MET A 422 -28.69 -25.70 3.69
CA MET A 422 -28.41 -26.29 5.03
C MET A 422 -26.92 -26.47 5.42
N HIS A 423 -25.98 -26.19 4.53
CA HIS A 423 -24.53 -26.32 4.78
C HIS A 423 -23.86 -25.02 5.26
N ALA A 424 -24.65 -23.97 5.56
CA ALA A 424 -24.12 -22.74 6.13
C ALA A 424 -23.66 -22.94 7.59
N LYS A 425 -22.65 -22.18 8.00
CA LYS A 425 -22.15 -22.16 9.39
C LYS A 425 -23.25 -21.62 10.33
N ASN A 426 -23.47 -22.29 11.47
CA ASN A 426 -24.36 -21.85 12.54
C ASN A 426 -24.07 -20.40 13.00
N PRO A 427 -25.07 -19.68 13.57
CA PRO A 427 -24.83 -18.40 14.23
C PRO A 427 -23.69 -18.47 15.23
N ASP A 428 -22.90 -17.40 15.30
CA ASP A 428 -21.81 -17.30 16.26
C ASP A 428 -22.35 -17.04 17.68
N ARG A 429 -23.57 -16.46 17.79
CA ARG A 429 -24.34 -16.38 19.03
C ARG A 429 -25.85 -16.50 18.77
N TYR A 430 -26.54 -17.25 19.61
CA TYR A 430 -27.99 -17.46 19.57
C TYR A 430 -28.54 -17.58 20.98
N ASP A 431 -29.54 -16.76 21.33
CA ASP A 431 -30.41 -16.93 22.48
C ASP A 431 -31.88 -16.61 22.10
N GLU A 432 -32.79 -16.65 23.07
CA GLU A 432 -34.23 -16.46 22.81
C GLU A 432 -34.59 -15.08 22.24
N HIS A 433 -33.69 -14.09 22.36
CA HIS A 433 -33.95 -12.69 21.96
C HIS A 433 -32.89 -12.11 21.00
N GLU A 434 -31.74 -12.75 20.84
CA GLU A 434 -30.63 -12.26 20.04
C GLU A 434 -30.04 -13.35 19.14
N ILE A 435 -29.86 -13.03 17.87
CA ILE A 435 -29.08 -13.85 16.93
C ILE A 435 -28.01 -12.99 16.27
N ILE A 436 -26.78 -13.47 16.28
CA ILE A 436 -25.63 -12.82 15.65
C ILE A 436 -24.97 -13.78 14.66
N TRP A 437 -24.78 -13.28 13.45
CA TRP A 437 -23.97 -13.90 12.42
C TRP A 437 -22.81 -13.01 12.02
N GLU A 438 -21.62 -13.59 12.01
CA GLU A 438 -20.38 -12.93 11.61
C GLU A 438 -19.89 -13.56 10.31
N ASN A 439 -19.81 -12.76 9.23
CA ASN A 439 -19.35 -13.28 7.95
C ASN A 439 -17.83 -13.19 7.85
N ARG A 440 -17.15 -14.29 8.22
CA ARG A 440 -15.70 -14.42 8.08
C ARG A 440 -15.26 -15.03 6.74
N ASP A 441 -16.19 -15.62 5.97
CA ASP A 441 -15.90 -16.32 4.71
C ASP A 441 -16.76 -15.78 3.56
N SER A 442 -16.12 -15.20 2.54
CA SER A 442 -16.77 -14.50 1.42
C SER A 442 -17.61 -15.38 0.46
N ASN A 443 -17.74 -16.68 0.70
CA ASN A 443 -18.03 -17.66 -0.35
C ASN A 443 -19.36 -18.42 -0.26
N ALA A 444 -20.31 -18.03 0.60
CA ALA A 444 -21.64 -18.64 0.57
C ALA A 444 -22.76 -17.62 0.83
N PRO A 445 -23.76 -17.51 -0.07
CA PRO A 445 -24.98 -16.77 0.22
C PRO A 445 -25.71 -17.47 1.37
N LYS A 446 -26.06 -16.70 2.39
CA LYS A 446 -26.83 -17.18 3.53
C LYS A 446 -28.23 -16.63 3.40
N ILE A 447 -29.20 -17.47 3.05
CA ILE A 447 -30.59 -17.19 3.36
C ILE A 447 -30.83 -17.78 4.74
N VAL A 448 -31.30 -16.96 5.67
CA VAL A 448 -31.72 -17.39 7.00
C VAL A 448 -33.21 -17.19 7.12
N ARG A 449 -33.94 -18.28 7.31
CA ARG A 449 -35.34 -18.24 7.70
C ARG A 449 -35.41 -18.21 9.22
N LEU A 450 -36.01 -17.16 9.77
CA LEU A 450 -36.21 -16.98 11.19
C LEU A 450 -37.62 -17.35 11.57
N ILE A 451 -37.77 -18.17 12.62
CA ILE A 451 -39.07 -18.57 13.17
C ILE A 451 -39.23 -17.92 14.55
N ILE A 452 -40.29 -17.13 14.69
CA ILE A 452 -40.58 -16.32 15.88
C ILE A 452 -41.96 -16.63 16.43
N ILE A 453 -42.09 -16.58 17.77
CA ILE A 453 -43.34 -16.73 18.50
C ILE A 453 -43.74 -15.37 19.06
N ASN A 454 -44.98 -14.95 18.82
CA ASN A 454 -45.60 -13.78 19.45
C ASN A 454 -46.38 -14.22 20.69
N GLU A 455 -46.04 -13.69 21.86
CA GLU A 455 -46.57 -14.14 23.16
C GLU A 455 -47.85 -13.41 23.60
N GLY A 456 -48.41 -12.52 22.78
CA GLY A 456 -49.71 -11.87 23.03
C GLY A 456 -49.60 -10.45 23.57
#